data_AF-A0A926NY78-F1
#
_entry.id   AF-A0A926NY78-F1
#
_cell.length_a   1.000
_cell.length_b   1.000
_cell.length_c   1.000
_cell.angle_alpha   90.00
_cell.angle_beta   90.00
_cell.angle_gamma   90.00
#
_symmetry.space_group_name_H-M   'P 1'
#
loop_
_entity.id
_entity.type
_entity.pdbx_description
1 polymer ?
#
loop_
_entity_poly.entity_id
_entity_poly.type
_entity_poly.pdbx_seq_one_letter_code
_entity_poly.pdbx_strand_id
1 'polypeptide(L)'
;MFRILLASAITIASLAQATAAEQVTVPANRKSMVGSHVIFSRDTCSGSTVPNMRVGRKPKHGKVDFRTVSGKLSEGRCAGKPMRGKAVFYTPQRGFKGSDNFSVVFEYDYYEGAARRTSTSYSYDITVK
;
A
#
# COMPACT_ATOMS: atom_id res chain seq x y z
N MET A 1 2.93 -30.54 -55.46
CA MET A 1 3.66 -30.74 -54.18
C MET A 1 3.31 -29.58 -53.26
N PHE A 2 2.55 -29.85 -52.19
CA PHE A 2 1.99 -28.86 -51.27
C PHE A 2 3.05 -28.41 -50.26
N ARG A 3 3.37 -27.11 -50.21
CA ARG A 3 4.25 -26.52 -49.18
C ARG A 3 3.37 -25.99 -48.05
N ILE A 4 3.28 -26.75 -46.95
CA ILE A 4 2.63 -26.31 -45.71
C ILE A 4 3.66 -25.52 -44.91
N LEU A 5 3.46 -24.20 -44.81
CA LEU A 5 4.20 -23.33 -43.90
C LEU A 5 3.64 -23.54 -42.48
N LEU A 6 4.43 -24.14 -41.59
CA LEU A 6 4.14 -24.18 -40.16
C LEU A 6 4.36 -22.78 -39.56
N ALA A 7 3.27 -22.12 -39.18
CA ALA A 7 3.32 -20.92 -38.34
C ALA A 7 3.33 -21.35 -36.86
N SER A 8 4.52 -21.42 -36.25
CA SER A 8 4.65 -21.60 -34.79
C SER A 8 4.43 -20.25 -34.10
N ALA A 9 3.23 -20.04 -33.56
CA ALA A 9 2.94 -18.90 -32.71
C ALA A 9 3.47 -19.17 -31.29
N ILE A 10 4.57 -18.52 -30.92
CA ILE A 10 5.10 -18.52 -29.55
C ILE A 10 4.31 -17.48 -28.74
N THR A 11 3.37 -17.93 -27.91
CA THR A 11 2.67 -17.06 -26.95
C THR A 11 3.58 -16.78 -25.75
N ILE A 12 4.08 -15.56 -25.66
CA ILE A 12 4.81 -15.08 -24.48
C ILE A 12 3.78 -14.80 -23.38
N ALA A 13 3.57 -15.77 -22.49
CA ALA A 13 2.83 -15.57 -21.25
C ALA A 13 3.66 -14.67 -20.32
N SER A 14 3.34 -13.38 -20.31
CA SER A 14 3.95 -12.42 -19.40
C SER A 14 3.47 -12.71 -17.98
N LEU A 15 4.33 -13.29 -17.14
CA LEU A 15 4.09 -13.41 -15.70
C LEU A 15 4.17 -12.01 -15.09
N ALA A 16 3.02 -11.34 -14.97
CA ALA A 16 2.91 -10.16 -14.13
C ALA A 16 3.17 -10.59 -12.68
N GLN A 17 4.30 -10.18 -12.12
CA GLN A 17 4.58 -10.35 -10.70
C GLN A 17 3.57 -9.48 -9.92
N ALA A 18 2.51 -10.11 -9.42
CA ALA A 18 1.59 -9.45 -8.51
C ALA A 18 2.36 -9.14 -7.22
N THR A 19 2.55 -7.85 -6.91
CA THR A 19 2.99 -7.43 -5.58
C THR A 19 1.95 -7.90 -4.57
N ALA A 20 2.38 -8.66 -3.57
CA ALA A 20 1.47 -9.20 -2.56
C ALA A 20 0.75 -8.05 -1.83
N ALA A 21 -0.58 -8.11 -1.79
CA ALA A 21 -1.38 -7.17 -1.03
C ALA A 21 -1.29 -7.47 0.47
N GLU A 22 -1.42 -6.43 1.29
CA GLU A 22 -1.55 -6.58 2.73
C GLU A 22 -2.95 -7.07 3.06
N GLN A 23 -3.05 -8.28 3.63
CA GLN A 23 -4.32 -8.88 4.02
C GLN A 23 -4.76 -8.36 5.40
N VAL A 24 -5.91 -7.70 5.48
CA VAL A 24 -6.41 -7.12 6.75
C VAL A 24 -7.86 -7.48 6.98
N THR A 25 -8.19 -7.98 8.17
CA THR A 25 -9.58 -8.19 8.60
C THR A 25 -10.04 -7.02 9.46
N VAL A 26 -11.21 -6.46 9.15
CA VAL A 26 -11.80 -5.33 9.87
C VAL A 26 -13.26 -5.63 10.28
N PRO A 27 -13.73 -5.06 11.40
CA PRO A 27 -15.13 -5.15 11.79
C PRO A 27 -16.06 -4.38 10.84
N ALA A 28 -17.24 -4.95 10.58
CA ALA A 28 -18.31 -4.25 9.88
C ALA A 28 -18.72 -2.94 10.59
N ASN A 29 -19.15 -1.95 9.81
CA ASN A 29 -19.65 -0.65 10.28
C ASN A 29 -18.68 0.20 11.13
N ARG A 30 -17.38 -0.11 11.16
CA ARG A 30 -16.41 0.58 12.01
C ARG A 30 -15.16 1.00 11.23
N LYS A 31 -14.74 2.25 11.44
CA LYS A 31 -13.45 2.76 10.96
C LYS A 31 -12.31 2.02 11.65
N SER A 32 -11.37 1.50 10.85
CA SER A 32 -10.23 0.71 11.33
C SER A 32 -8.94 1.22 10.72
N MET A 33 -7.86 1.25 11.52
CA MET A 33 -6.51 1.48 10.99
C MET A 33 -6.05 0.16 10.35
N VAL A 34 -5.69 0.20 9.06
CA VAL A 34 -5.32 -0.98 8.28
C VAL A 34 -3.85 -0.99 7.88
N GLY A 35 -3.13 0.09 8.15
CA GLY A 35 -1.70 0.18 7.89
C GLY A 35 -1.15 1.53 8.31
N SER A 36 0.17 1.65 8.36
CA SER A 36 0.86 2.92 8.59
C SER A 36 2.20 2.95 7.89
N HIS A 37 2.56 4.12 7.37
CA HIS A 37 3.79 4.31 6.63
C HIS A 37 4.61 5.46 7.20
N VAL A 38 5.92 5.23 7.35
CA VAL A 38 6.89 6.16 7.90
C VAL A 38 8.11 6.20 6.99
N ILE A 39 8.81 7.33 6.98
CA ILE A 39 10.10 7.46 6.31
C ILE A 39 11.14 7.63 7.40
N PHE A 40 12.19 6.83 7.35
CA PHE A 40 13.29 6.89 8.30
C PHE A 40 14.58 6.35 7.70
N SER A 41 15.71 6.79 8.24
CA SER A 41 17.02 6.23 7.94
C SER A 41 17.22 4.92 8.70
N ARG A 42 17.59 3.85 7.99
CA ARG A 42 17.89 2.55 8.63
C ARG A 42 19.20 2.56 9.42
N ASP A 43 20.11 3.46 9.08
CA ASP A 43 21.43 3.53 9.71
C ASP A 43 21.41 4.37 11.00
N THR A 44 20.77 5.54 10.94
CA THR A 44 20.69 6.47 12.08
C THR A 44 19.40 6.33 12.88
N CYS A 45 18.43 5.56 12.40
CA CYS A 45 17.09 5.41 12.98
C CYS A 45 16.38 6.75 13.24
N SER A 46 16.68 7.76 12.42
CA SER A 46 16.04 9.07 12.47
C SER A 46 14.84 9.10 11.52
N GLY A 47 13.70 9.57 12.00
CA GLY A 47 12.54 9.86 11.16
C GLY A 47 12.82 11.00 10.18
N SER A 48 12.11 11.00 9.06
CA SER A 48 12.15 12.05 8.03
C SER A 48 10.79 12.77 7.93
N THR A 49 10.61 13.57 6.88
CA THR A 49 9.35 14.24 6.55
C THR A 49 8.18 13.26 6.53
N VAL A 50 7.01 13.72 6.97
CA VAL A 50 5.80 12.91 6.90
C VAL A 50 5.38 12.77 5.44
N PRO A 51 5.23 11.55 4.93
CA PRO A 51 4.88 11.29 3.53
C PRO A 51 3.52 11.85 3.16
N ASN A 52 3.37 12.19 1.87
CA ASN A 52 2.06 12.44 1.30
C ASN A 52 1.43 11.12 0.83
N MET A 53 0.14 10.95 1.07
CA MET A 53 -0.58 9.73 0.71
C MET A 53 -1.87 10.06 -0.01
N ARG A 54 -2.16 9.30 -1.06
CA ARG A 54 -3.42 9.40 -1.80
C ARG A 54 -3.92 8.03 -2.19
N VAL A 55 -5.23 7.93 -2.39
CA VAL A 55 -5.83 6.70 -2.92
C VAL A 55 -5.40 6.53 -4.39
N GLY A 56 -4.86 5.37 -4.71
CA GLY A 56 -4.60 4.94 -6.08
C GLY A 56 -5.87 4.32 -6.68
N ARG A 57 -6.03 3.01 -6.51
CA ARG A 57 -7.27 2.31 -6.80
C ARG A 57 -8.23 2.50 -5.63
N LYS A 58 -9.45 2.99 -5.89
CA LYS A 58 -10.46 3.20 -4.87
C LYS A 58 -11.08 1.87 -4.40
N PRO A 59 -11.44 1.74 -3.11
CA PRO A 59 -12.30 0.66 -2.64
C PRO A 59 -13.68 0.74 -3.31
N LYS A 60 -14.34 -0.42 -3.49
CA LYS A 60 -15.72 -0.49 -3.99
C LYS A 60 -16.75 -0.36 -2.87
N HIS A 61 -16.42 -0.82 -1.67
CA HIS A 61 -17.37 -1.02 -0.57
C HIS A 61 -16.97 -0.26 0.70
N GLY A 62 -16.20 0.82 0.56
CA GLY A 62 -15.77 1.63 1.70
C GLY A 62 -15.17 2.97 1.30
N LYS A 63 -14.53 3.63 2.27
CA LYS A 63 -13.80 4.88 2.11
C LYS A 63 -12.45 4.78 2.81
N VAL A 64 -11.44 5.46 2.26
CA VAL A 64 -10.09 5.51 2.80
C VAL A 64 -9.78 6.95 3.21
N ASP A 65 -9.29 7.11 4.44
CA ASP A 65 -8.80 8.38 4.98
C ASP A 65 -7.36 8.22 5.48
N PHE A 66 -6.61 9.31 5.48
CA PHE A 66 -5.23 9.34 5.99
C PHE A 66 -5.12 10.27 7.18
N ARG A 67 -4.40 9.85 8.22
CA ARG A 67 -4.11 10.71 9.39
C ARG A 67 -2.65 10.66 9.74
N THR A 68 -2.10 11.81 10.12
CA THR A 68 -0.76 11.83 10.72
C THR A 68 -0.84 11.16 12.09
N VAL A 69 0.05 10.22 12.35
CA VAL A 69 0.14 9.49 13.61
C VAL A 69 1.58 9.49 14.09
N SER A 70 1.75 9.33 15.40
CA SER A 70 3.04 9.03 16.02
C SER A 70 2.96 7.65 16.65
N GLY A 71 4.04 6.89 16.54
CA GLY A 71 4.13 5.55 17.09
C GLY A 71 5.59 5.14 17.28
N LYS A 72 5.81 3.93 17.76
CA LYS A 72 7.15 3.33 17.81
C LYS A 72 7.26 2.28 16.70
N LEU A 73 8.43 2.19 16.07
CA LEU A 73 8.70 1.06 15.19
C LEU A 73 8.60 -0.24 15.98
N SER A 74 7.86 -1.22 15.47
CA SER A 74 7.64 -2.50 16.12
C SER A 74 8.85 -3.43 15.99
N GLU A 75 9.55 -3.37 14.86
CA GLU A 75 10.53 -4.39 14.46
C GLU A 75 11.79 -3.78 13.82
N GLY A 76 12.82 -4.63 13.66
CA GLY A 76 14.09 -4.30 13.05
C GLY A 76 15.05 -3.55 13.98
N ARG A 77 16.19 -3.11 13.43
CA ARG A 77 17.26 -2.40 14.17
C ARG A 77 16.77 -1.15 14.91
N CYS A 78 15.75 -0.49 14.35
CA CYS A 78 15.21 0.74 14.87
C CYS A 78 13.96 0.54 15.76
N ALA A 79 13.67 -0.70 16.18
CA ALA A 79 12.55 -1.00 17.07
C ALA A 79 12.54 -0.11 18.32
N GLY A 80 11.36 0.32 18.74
CA GLY A 80 11.16 1.21 19.88
C GLY A 80 11.41 2.69 19.61
N LYS A 81 12.01 3.06 18.47
CA LYS A 81 12.24 4.47 18.12
C LYS A 81 10.94 5.17 17.76
N PRO A 82 10.70 6.39 18.28
CA PRO A 82 9.51 7.15 17.95
C PRO A 82 9.58 7.62 16.50
N MET A 83 8.50 7.41 15.76
CA MET A 83 8.33 7.82 14.38
C MET A 83 7.03 8.57 14.19
N ARG A 84 7.06 9.55 13.30
CA ARG A 84 5.87 10.23 12.79
C ARG A 84 5.60 9.78 11.36
N GLY A 85 4.38 9.39 11.07
CA GLY A 85 3.99 8.85 9.77
C GLY A 85 2.56 9.16 9.41
N LYS A 86 2.07 8.47 8.40
CA LYS A 86 0.66 8.50 7.98
C LYS A 86 0.05 7.12 8.18
N ALA A 87 -1.06 7.07 8.90
CA ALA A 87 -1.90 5.89 9.03
C ALA A 87 -2.97 5.88 7.93
N VAL A 88 -3.25 4.68 7.42
CA VAL A 88 -4.34 4.38 6.49
C VAL A 88 -5.53 3.89 7.29
N PHE A 89 -6.65 4.58 7.17
CA PHE A 89 -7.91 4.17 7.77
C PHE A 89 -8.89 3.74 6.69
N TYR A 90 -9.51 2.58 6.89
CA TYR A 90 -10.61 2.09 6.06
C TYR A 90 -11.92 2.13 6.86
N THR A 91 -13.00 2.59 6.22
CA THR A 91 -14.36 2.52 6.78
C THR A 91 -15.26 1.81 5.77
N PRO A 92 -15.80 0.63 6.10
CA PRO A 92 -16.73 -0.07 5.21
C PRO A 92 -18.04 0.74 5.09
N GLN A 93 -18.71 0.60 3.95
CA GLN A 93 -20.09 1.03 3.79
C GLN A 93 -20.97 0.33 4.84
N ARG A 94 -22.00 1.03 5.31
CA ARG A 94 -22.90 0.50 6.34
C ARG A 94 -23.55 -0.79 5.84
N GLY A 95 -23.47 -1.85 6.65
CA GLY A 95 -24.04 -3.16 6.35
C GLY A 95 -23.18 -4.06 5.45
N PHE A 96 -22.09 -3.55 4.88
CA PHE A 96 -21.23 -4.35 4.01
C PHE A 96 -20.46 -5.42 4.82
N LYS A 97 -20.40 -6.63 4.26
CA LYS A 97 -19.58 -7.76 4.70
C LYS A 97 -19.00 -8.43 3.46
N GLY A 98 -17.78 -8.97 3.58
CA GLY A 98 -17.07 -9.60 2.47
C GLY A 98 -15.78 -8.86 2.11
N SER A 99 -15.31 -9.08 0.89
CA SER A 99 -13.99 -8.59 0.46
C SER A 99 -14.06 -7.23 -0.23
N ASP A 100 -13.11 -6.37 0.07
CA ASP A 100 -12.88 -5.10 -0.62
C ASP A 100 -11.37 -4.95 -0.87
N ASN A 101 -10.97 -4.15 -1.84
CA ASN A 101 -9.56 -3.91 -2.10
C ASN A 101 -9.30 -2.50 -2.60
N PHE A 102 -8.16 -1.96 -2.24
CA PHE A 102 -7.73 -0.64 -2.68
C PHE A 102 -6.22 -0.57 -2.75
N SER A 103 -5.69 0.49 -3.35
CA SER A 103 -4.28 0.81 -3.26
C SER A 103 -4.05 2.23 -2.78
N VAL A 104 -2.90 2.43 -2.16
CA VAL A 104 -2.45 3.72 -1.67
C VAL A 104 -1.12 4.04 -2.35
N VAL A 105 -1.05 5.24 -2.91
CA VAL A 105 0.18 5.80 -3.43
C VAL A 105 0.84 6.63 -2.35
N PHE A 106 2.10 6.32 -2.10
CA PHE A 106 2.97 6.91 -1.12
C PHE A 106 4.00 7.78 -1.83
N GLU A 107 3.94 9.08 -1.63
CA GLU A 107 4.80 10.06 -2.29
C GLU A 107 5.74 10.70 -1.27
N TYR A 108 7.03 10.66 -1.58
CA TYR A 108 8.06 11.17 -0.69
C TYR A 108 9.33 11.60 -1.40
N ASP A 109 10.08 12.48 -0.75
CA ASP A 109 11.41 12.88 -1.18
C ASP A 109 12.42 11.90 -0.57
N TYR A 110 13.26 11.29 -1.41
CA TYR A 110 14.24 10.30 -0.95
C TYR A 110 15.29 10.93 0.00
N TYR A 111 15.60 12.21 -0.22
CA TYR A 111 16.37 13.08 0.65
C TYR A 111 15.79 14.50 0.57
N GLU A 112 16.10 15.33 1.56
CA GLU A 112 15.65 16.72 1.59
C GLU A 112 16.19 17.49 0.37
N GLY A 113 15.30 18.14 -0.39
CA GLY A 113 15.67 18.84 -1.62
C GLY A 113 15.81 17.97 -2.88
N ALA A 114 15.36 16.70 -2.85
CA ALA A 114 15.35 15.87 -4.04
C ALA A 114 14.49 16.49 -5.16
N ALA A 115 15.04 16.56 -6.38
CA ALA A 115 14.37 17.16 -7.54
C ALA A 115 13.16 16.33 -8.05
N ARG A 116 13.04 15.06 -7.62
CA ARG A 116 11.95 14.16 -8.01
C ARG A 116 11.40 13.46 -6.78
N ARG A 117 10.07 13.50 -6.62
CA ARG A 117 9.37 12.65 -5.66
C ARG A 117 9.44 11.20 -6.08
N THR A 118 9.83 10.35 -5.15
CA THR A 118 9.63 8.90 -5.25
C THR A 118 8.17 8.58 -4.96
N SER A 119 7.63 7.61 -5.69
CA SER A 119 6.26 7.14 -5.53
C SER A 119 6.26 5.62 -5.43
N THR A 120 5.54 5.09 -4.44
CA THR A 120 5.37 3.64 -4.23
C THR A 120 3.89 3.34 -4.02
N SER A 121 3.40 2.24 -4.59
CA SER A 121 2.02 1.80 -4.43
C SER A 121 1.95 0.59 -3.51
N TYR A 122 1.11 0.66 -2.49
CA TYR A 122 0.78 -0.45 -1.59
C TYR A 122 -0.67 -0.87 -1.81
N SER A 123 -0.92 -2.17 -1.94
CA SER A 123 -2.27 -2.73 -2.07
C SER A 123 -2.74 -3.31 -0.75
N TYR A 124 -4.03 -3.11 -0.45
CA TYR A 124 -4.71 -3.64 0.73
C TYR A 124 -5.89 -4.49 0.26
N ASP A 125 -5.94 -5.74 0.72
CA ASP A 125 -7.10 -6.61 0.57
C ASP A 125 -7.80 -6.72 1.93
N ILE A 126 -8.98 -6.16 2.01
CA ILE A 126 -9.77 -6.05 3.22
C ILE A 126 -10.81 -7.16 3.25
N THR A 127 -10.93 -7.84 4.40
CA THR A 127 -12.07 -8.71 4.70
C THR A 127 -12.90 -8.07 5.82
N VAL A 128 -14.16 -7.78 5.54
CA VAL A 128 -15.11 -7.17 6.49
C VAL A 128 -15.99 -8.26 7.11
N LYS A 129 -15.98 -8.37 8.45
CA LYS A 129 -16.75 -9.37 9.21
C LYS A 129 -17.63 -8.75 10.30
#